data_AF-A0A7Y0L376-F1
#
_entry.id   AF-A0A7Y0L376-F1
#
_cell.length_a   1.000
_cell.length_b   1.000
_cell.length_c   1.000
_cell.angle_alpha   90.00
_cell.angle_beta   90.00
_cell.angle_gamma   90.00
#
_symmetry.space_group_name_H-M   'P 1'
#
loop_
_entity.id
_entity.type
_entity.pdbx_description
1 polymer ?
#
loop_
_entity_poly.entity_id
_entity_poly.type
_entity_poly.pdbx_seq_one_letter_code
_entity_poly.pdbx_strand_id
1 'polypeptide(L)'
;MSLFSVPEYPGMRVTLVRGTDQPVQVVVESVAHRAPCPACGQWSAQIHSQYTRHLQELPVGSLTVAVELWVHRFVCPTPTCSQHIFCERVPWAPPHQRRTTMCTARLLAWAWDMTAVATCRVAAAEGIAVSRSTINRLLVRTAAVAGGGDDPPTALTIIGVDDWAWKKGQRYGTLIVDL
;
A
#
# COMPACT_ATOMS: atom_id res chain seq x y z
N MET A 1 -19.13 26.54 -5.76
CA MET A 1 -18.99 25.63 -4.61
C MET A 1 -18.38 24.34 -5.12
N SER A 2 -17.06 24.16 -4.94
CA SER A 2 -16.41 22.89 -5.29
C SER A 2 -16.88 21.83 -4.30
N LEU A 3 -17.66 20.86 -4.77
CA LEU A 3 -18.00 19.68 -3.98
C LEU A 3 -16.70 18.91 -3.73
N PHE A 4 -16.21 18.96 -2.49
CA PHE A 4 -15.17 18.07 -2.01
C PHE A 4 -15.72 16.64 -2.08
N SER A 5 -15.33 15.87 -3.08
CA SER A 5 -15.64 14.45 -3.14
C SER A 5 -14.70 13.73 -2.18
N VAL A 6 -15.23 13.30 -1.04
CA VAL A 6 -14.52 12.45 -0.09
C VAL A 6 -14.16 11.15 -0.82
N PRO A 7 -12.91 10.66 -0.76
CA PRO A 7 -12.55 9.37 -1.33
C PRO A 7 -13.45 8.26 -0.77
N GLU A 8 -13.76 7.25 -1.60
CA GLU A 8 -14.52 6.10 -1.13
C GLU A 8 -13.64 5.17 -0.27
N TYR A 9 -14.18 4.75 0.88
CA TYR A 9 -13.53 3.79 1.77
C TYR A 9 -14.42 2.54 1.89
N PRO A 10 -14.27 1.56 0.97
CA PRO A 10 -15.12 0.37 0.97
C PRO A 10 -15.09 -0.37 2.31
N GLY A 11 -16.26 -0.77 2.79
CA GLY A 11 -16.42 -1.44 4.08
C GLY A 11 -16.29 -0.52 5.30
N MET A 12 -16.28 0.80 5.10
CA MET A 12 -16.28 1.78 6.18
C MET A 12 -17.46 2.73 6.11
N ARG A 13 -17.82 3.28 7.26
CA ARG A 13 -18.69 4.45 7.40
C ARG A 13 -17.81 5.66 7.68
N VAL A 14 -17.96 6.72 6.89
CA VAL A 14 -17.36 8.02 7.19
C VAL A 14 -18.17 8.63 8.34
N THR A 15 -17.55 8.79 9.51
CA THR A 15 -18.22 9.31 10.71
C THR A 15 -18.01 10.80 10.87
N LEU A 16 -16.91 11.32 10.34
CA LEU A 16 -16.52 12.70 10.54
C LEU A 16 -15.58 13.17 9.43
N VAL A 17 -15.82 14.38 8.94
CA VAL A 17 -14.88 15.15 8.12
C VAL A 17 -14.64 16.47 8.84
N ARG A 18 -13.39 16.75 9.24
CA ARG A 18 -12.99 17.98 9.93
C ARG A 18 -11.90 18.72 9.19
N GLY A 19 -12.02 20.04 9.20
CA GLY A 19 -10.98 20.96 8.78
C GLY A 19 -11.36 21.79 7.56
N THR A 20 -11.09 23.10 7.65
CA THR A 20 -10.85 23.99 6.50
C THR A 20 -9.35 24.11 6.20
N ASP A 21 -8.51 23.68 7.14
CA ASP A 21 -7.05 23.69 7.07
C ASP A 21 -6.49 22.30 6.73
N GLN A 22 -5.23 22.27 6.29
CA GLN A 22 -4.55 21.06 5.83
C GLN A 22 -3.76 20.37 6.96
N PRO A 23 -3.87 19.03 7.12
CA PRO A 23 -4.72 18.12 6.35
C PRO A 23 -6.18 18.10 6.81
N VAL A 24 -7.10 17.95 5.85
CA VAL A 24 -8.49 17.59 6.13
C VAL A 24 -8.50 16.20 6.76
N GLN A 25 -9.08 16.11 7.95
CA GLN A 25 -9.18 14.85 8.69
C GLN A 25 -10.47 14.13 8.32
N VAL A 26 -10.35 12.88 7.90
CA VAL A 26 -11.49 11.99 7.61
C VAL A 26 -11.42 10.83 8.58
N VAL A 27 -12.43 10.71 9.45
CA VAL A 27 -12.57 9.56 10.35
C VAL A 27 -13.49 8.54 9.70
N VAL A 28 -13.00 7.32 9.61
CA VAL A 28 -13.72 6.20 9.02
C VAL A 28 -13.73 5.03 9.99
N GLU A 29 -14.91 4.43 10.16
CA GLU A 29 -15.13 3.32 11.08
C GLU A 29 -15.59 2.08 10.31
N SER A 30 -15.03 0.92 10.64
CA SER A 30 -15.44 -0.34 10.06
C SER A 30 -16.91 -0.64 10.35
N VAL A 31 -17.64 -1.05 9.31
CA VAL A 31 -19.00 -1.59 9.44
C VAL A 31 -19.02 -3.11 9.58
N ALA A 32 -17.85 -3.76 9.64
CA ALA A 32 -17.76 -5.20 9.72
C ALA A 32 -18.17 -5.72 11.12
N HIS A 33 -19.19 -6.57 11.14
CA HIS A 33 -19.64 -7.27 12.36
C HIS A 33 -18.91 -8.59 12.61
N ARG A 34 -18.19 -9.10 11.59
CA ARG A 34 -17.39 -10.32 11.67
C ARG A 34 -16.24 -10.29 10.68
N ALA A 35 -15.15 -10.99 10.98
CA ALA A 35 -14.02 -11.14 10.07
C ALA A 35 -13.41 -12.55 10.19
N PRO A 36 -12.77 -13.07 9.13
CA PRO A 36 -12.02 -14.33 9.20
C PRO A 36 -10.67 -14.10 9.89
N CYS A 37 -10.30 -15.01 10.79
CA CYS A 37 -8.97 -15.03 11.38
C CYS A 37 -7.92 -15.22 10.26
N PRO A 38 -6.89 -14.37 10.14
CA PRO A 38 -5.92 -14.48 9.06
C PRO A 38 -4.96 -15.67 9.22
N ALA A 39 -4.93 -16.33 10.39
CA ALA A 39 -4.12 -17.53 10.62
C ALA A 39 -4.86 -18.83 10.29
N CYS A 40 -6.09 -19.00 10.77
CA CYS A 40 -6.85 -20.26 10.58
C CYS A 40 -8.06 -20.15 9.65
N GLY A 41 -8.41 -18.94 9.17
CA GLY A 41 -9.56 -18.68 8.32
C GLY A 41 -10.92 -18.63 9.03
N GLN A 42 -10.99 -19.05 10.30
CA GLN A 42 -12.26 -19.14 11.02
C GLN A 42 -12.89 -17.77 11.26
N TRP A 43 -14.18 -17.65 10.95
CA TRP A 43 -14.94 -16.42 11.16
C TRP A 43 -15.20 -16.16 12.64
N SER A 44 -15.01 -14.92 13.07
CA SER A 44 -15.37 -14.45 14.40
C SER A 44 -16.23 -13.20 14.34
N ALA A 45 -17.28 -13.16 15.16
CA ALA A 45 -18.06 -11.96 15.47
C ALA A 45 -17.74 -11.39 16.87
N GLN A 46 -16.84 -12.04 17.62
CA GLN A 46 -16.51 -11.64 18.98
C GLN A 46 -15.48 -10.50 18.94
N ILE A 47 -15.97 -9.26 19.08
CA ILE A 47 -15.11 -8.06 19.14
C ILE A 47 -14.42 -8.03 20.51
N HIS A 48 -13.09 -7.94 20.49
CA HIS A 48 -12.24 -7.75 21.66
C HIS A 48 -12.08 -6.27 21.99
N SER A 49 -11.74 -5.46 20.98
CA SER A 49 -11.49 -4.02 21.11
C SER A 49 -11.49 -3.34 19.75
N GLN A 50 -11.42 -2.00 19.75
CA GLN A 50 -11.16 -1.21 18.56
C GLN A 50 -9.68 -0.82 18.47
N TYR A 51 -9.21 -0.56 17.25
CA TYR A 51 -7.85 -0.15 16.94
C TYR A 51 -7.87 1.00 15.94
N THR A 52 -7.18 2.09 16.28
CA THR A 52 -7.07 3.28 15.45
C THR A 52 -5.74 3.32 14.70
N ARG A 53 -5.79 3.72 13.43
CA ARG A 53 -4.62 3.95 12.57
C ARG A 53 -4.74 5.29 11.86
N HIS A 54 -3.63 6.02 11.76
CA HIS A 54 -3.55 7.22 10.95
C HIS A 54 -2.84 6.92 9.63
N LEU A 55 -3.51 7.20 8.51
CA LEU A 55 -3.02 6.94 7.16
C LEU A 55 -2.98 8.24 6.37
N GLN A 56 -1.94 8.41 5.55
CA GLN A 56 -1.98 9.41 4.48
C GLN A 56 -2.82 8.89 3.32
N GLU A 57 -3.65 9.76 2.76
CA GLU A 57 -4.43 9.53 1.56
C GLU A 57 -3.94 10.47 0.44
N LEU A 58 -4.41 10.22 -0.79
CA LEU A 58 -4.27 11.17 -1.89
C LEU A 58 -4.94 12.51 -1.55
N PRO A 59 -4.34 13.63 -1.99
CA PRO A 59 -4.98 14.93 -1.88
C PRO A 59 -6.25 14.97 -2.73
N VAL A 60 -7.21 15.79 -2.31
CA VAL A 60 -8.44 16.09 -3.07
C VAL A 60 -8.37 17.55 -3.50
N GLY A 61 -8.10 17.78 -4.78
CA GLY A 61 -7.74 19.11 -5.28
C GLY A 61 -6.48 19.61 -4.59
N SER A 62 -6.54 20.80 -4.00
CA SER A 62 -5.41 21.35 -3.25
C SER A 62 -5.32 20.86 -1.81
N LEU A 63 -6.33 20.13 -1.30
CA LEU A 63 -6.42 19.76 0.12
C LEU A 63 -5.72 18.43 0.38
N THR A 64 -4.76 18.43 1.31
CA THR A 64 -4.18 17.19 1.82
C THR A 64 -5.18 16.47 2.73
N VAL A 65 -5.19 15.13 2.70
CA VAL A 65 -6.16 14.31 3.43
C VAL A 65 -5.43 13.35 4.37
N ALA A 66 -5.85 13.34 5.62
CA ALA A 66 -5.41 12.38 6.63
C ALA A 66 -6.61 11.52 7.07
N VAL A 67 -6.44 10.20 7.01
CA VAL A 67 -7.48 9.23 7.36
C VAL A 67 -7.21 8.67 8.74
N GLU A 68 -8.16 8.83 9.65
CA GLU A 68 -8.20 8.14 10.92
C GLU A 68 -9.12 6.91 10.78
N LEU A 69 -8.51 5.73 10.66
CA LEU A 69 -9.18 4.46 10.43
C LEU A 69 -9.41 3.74 11.76
N TRP A 70 -10.67 3.51 12.11
CA TRP A 70 -11.10 2.71 13.26
C TRP A 70 -11.54 1.32 12.79
N VAL A 71 -10.85 0.30 13.26
CA VAL A 71 -11.09 -1.11 12.90
C VAL A 71 -11.22 -1.98 14.14
N HIS A 72 -11.94 -3.09 14.02
CA HIS A 72 -12.15 -4.06 15.08
C HIS A 72 -10.97 -5.03 15.22
N ARG A 73 -10.62 -5.34 16.46
CA ARG A 73 -9.89 -6.55 16.83
C ARG A 73 -10.89 -7.59 17.31
N PHE A 74 -10.82 -8.79 16.76
CA PHE A 74 -11.67 -9.93 17.08
C PHE A 74 -10.90 -10.97 17.90
N VAL A 75 -11.62 -11.76 18.70
CA VAL A 75 -11.11 -12.97 19.34
C VAL A 75 -11.33 -14.15 18.40
N CYS A 76 -10.28 -14.92 18.10
CA CYS A 76 -10.42 -16.16 17.33
C CYS A 76 -11.14 -17.23 18.18
N PRO A 77 -12.22 -17.86 17.67
CA PRO A 77 -12.96 -18.87 18.42
C PRO A 77 -12.25 -20.23 18.43
N THR A 78 -11.22 -20.44 17.60
CA THR A 78 -10.46 -21.69 17.52
C THR A 78 -9.43 -21.76 18.66
N PRO A 79 -9.57 -22.66 19.65
CA PRO A 79 -8.68 -22.68 20.82
C PRO A 79 -7.23 -23.04 20.50
N THR A 80 -7.01 -23.83 19.43
CA THR A 80 -5.70 -24.27 18.98
C THR A 80 -5.00 -23.29 18.03
N CYS A 81 -5.66 -22.18 17.68
CA CYS A 81 -5.09 -21.18 16.79
C CYS A 81 -4.01 -20.36 17.52
N SER A 82 -2.82 -20.27 16.96
CA SER A 82 -1.72 -19.44 17.50
C SER A 82 -2.06 -17.95 17.56
N GLN A 83 -3.04 -17.51 16.76
CA GLN A 83 -3.55 -16.16 16.77
C GLN A 83 -4.89 -16.07 17.49
N HIS A 84 -4.85 -15.76 18.79
CA HIS A 84 -6.06 -15.61 19.62
C HIS A 84 -6.79 -14.27 19.42
N ILE A 85 -6.07 -13.21 19.06
CA ILE A 85 -6.64 -11.90 18.74
C ILE A 85 -6.13 -11.47 17.37
N PHE A 86 -7.01 -10.98 16.51
CA PHE A 86 -6.65 -10.48 15.20
C PHE A 86 -7.39 -9.20 14.86
N CYS A 87 -6.71 -8.29 14.16
CA CYS A 87 -7.36 -7.15 13.54
C CYS A 87 -8.00 -7.59 12.23
N GLU A 88 -9.21 -7.10 11.92
CA GLU A 88 -9.79 -7.29 10.58
C GLU A 88 -8.87 -6.80 9.47
N ARG A 89 -8.99 -7.42 8.30
CA ARG A 89 -8.22 -7.04 7.11
C ARG A 89 -9.02 -6.04 6.29
N VAL A 90 -8.47 -4.84 6.16
CA VAL A 90 -9.00 -3.79 5.31
C VAL A 90 -8.17 -3.74 4.03
N PRO A 91 -8.71 -4.16 2.86
CA PRO A 91 -7.93 -4.31 1.64
C PRO A 91 -7.20 -3.02 1.22
N TRP A 92 -7.88 -1.89 1.32
CA TRP A 92 -7.34 -0.59 0.93
C TRP A 92 -6.39 0.03 1.99
N ALA A 93 -6.28 -0.58 3.18
CA ALA A 93 -5.36 -0.19 4.25
C ALA A 93 -4.62 -1.41 4.85
N PRO A 94 -3.65 -2.01 4.13
CA PRO A 94 -2.97 -3.21 4.56
C PRO A 94 -2.28 -3.05 5.92
N PRO A 95 -2.08 -4.13 6.68
CA PRO A 95 -1.52 -4.08 8.03
C PRO A 95 -0.19 -3.31 8.10
N HIS A 96 0.01 -2.56 9.19
CA HIS A 96 1.23 -1.77 9.47
C HIS A 96 1.58 -0.66 8.48
N GLN A 97 0.85 -0.51 7.37
CA GLN A 97 1.03 0.60 6.45
C GLN A 97 0.59 1.92 7.08
N ARG A 98 1.21 3.03 6.66
CA ARG A 98 0.85 4.40 7.10
C ARG A 98 0.25 5.22 5.96
N ARG A 99 -0.12 4.54 4.87
CA ARG A 99 -0.70 5.10 3.64
C ARG A 99 -1.79 4.16 3.19
N THR A 100 -2.80 4.70 2.52
CA THR A 100 -3.75 3.89 1.78
C THR A 100 -3.07 3.21 0.58
N THR A 101 -3.70 2.17 0.06
CA THR A 101 -3.25 1.50 -1.16
C THR A 101 -3.20 2.45 -2.35
N MET A 102 -4.20 3.33 -2.49
CA MET A 102 -4.25 4.32 -3.56
C MET A 102 -3.11 5.34 -3.46
N CYS A 103 -2.83 5.87 -2.26
CA CYS A 103 -1.66 6.72 -2.02
C CYS A 103 -0.36 5.99 -2.39
N THR A 104 -0.22 4.72 -2.01
CA THR A 104 0.96 3.91 -2.35
C THR A 104 1.07 3.64 -3.86
N ALA A 105 -0.03 3.36 -4.54
CA ALA A 105 -0.08 3.13 -5.98
C ALA A 105 0.33 4.37 -6.77
N ARG A 106 -0.12 5.57 -6.35
CA ARG A 106 0.31 6.83 -6.97
C ARG A 106 1.80 7.09 -6.81
N LEU A 107 2.35 6.85 -5.61
CA LEU A 107 3.79 6.97 -5.37
C LEU A 107 4.59 6.03 -6.27
N LEU A 108 4.12 4.80 -6.48
CA LEU A 108 4.74 3.84 -7.38
C LEU A 108 4.67 4.29 -8.84
N ALA A 109 3.54 4.83 -9.30
CA ALA A 109 3.40 5.34 -10.66
C ALA A 109 4.49 6.40 -10.96
N TRP A 110 4.69 7.37 -10.08
CA TRP A 110 5.77 8.35 -10.24
C TRP A 110 7.17 7.74 -10.06
N ALA A 111 7.33 6.75 -9.18
CA ALA A 111 8.62 6.15 -8.88
C ALA A 111 9.17 5.29 -10.02
N TRP A 112 8.32 4.77 -10.90
CA TRP A 112 8.74 4.01 -12.07
C TRP A 112 9.33 4.90 -13.16
N ASP A 113 8.82 6.12 -13.31
CA ASP A 113 9.24 7.06 -14.35
C ASP A 113 10.35 8.03 -13.88
N MET A 114 10.62 8.08 -12.58
CA MET A 114 11.47 9.11 -11.98
C MET A 114 12.45 8.54 -10.95
N THR A 115 13.52 9.28 -10.69
CA THR A 115 14.40 8.96 -9.56
C THR A 115 13.66 9.13 -8.23
N ALA A 116 14.00 8.32 -7.23
CA ALA A 116 13.38 8.40 -5.91
C ALA A 116 13.46 9.78 -5.24
N VAL A 117 14.49 10.60 -5.55
CA VAL A 117 14.57 11.99 -5.06
C VAL A 117 13.53 12.87 -5.74
N ALA A 118 13.39 12.75 -7.07
CA ALA A 118 12.41 13.51 -7.83
C ALA A 118 10.98 13.10 -7.45
N THR A 119 10.72 11.81 -7.24
CA THR A 119 9.44 11.32 -6.71
C THR A 119 9.11 11.92 -5.35
N CYS A 120 10.07 12.02 -4.43
CA CYS A 120 9.83 12.70 -3.15
C CYS A 120 9.47 14.18 -3.31
N ARG A 121 10.07 14.89 -4.27
CA ARG A 121 9.75 16.30 -4.55
C ARG A 121 8.33 16.45 -5.11
N VAL A 122 7.95 15.62 -6.07
CA VAL A 122 6.59 15.60 -6.62
C VAL A 122 5.58 15.24 -5.53
N ALA A 123 5.84 14.19 -4.75
CA ALA A 123 4.98 13.79 -3.64
C ALA A 123 4.81 14.93 -2.62
N ALA A 124 5.88 15.64 -2.26
CA ALA A 124 5.81 16.78 -1.35
C ALA A 124 4.98 17.94 -1.93
N ALA A 125 5.09 18.22 -3.24
CA ALA A 125 4.27 19.23 -3.91
C ALA A 125 2.78 18.85 -3.93
N GLU A 126 2.48 17.55 -3.95
CA GLU A 126 1.13 16.97 -3.82
C GLU A 126 0.73 16.74 -2.35
N GLY A 127 1.53 17.20 -1.39
CA GLY A 127 1.24 17.09 0.05
C GLY A 127 1.32 15.68 0.64
N ILE A 128 2.00 14.75 -0.04
CA ILE A 128 2.26 13.39 0.42
C ILE A 128 3.69 13.31 0.99
N ALA A 129 3.81 12.99 2.28
CA ALA A 129 5.12 12.90 2.92
C ALA A 129 5.73 11.50 2.78
N VAL A 130 6.83 11.41 2.03
CA VAL A 130 7.57 10.16 1.79
C VAL A 130 9.08 10.39 1.70
N SER A 131 9.87 9.39 2.10
CA SER A 131 11.34 9.42 2.03
C SER A 131 11.88 8.65 0.82
N ARG A 132 13.09 9.02 0.36
CA ARG A 132 13.81 8.32 -0.72
C ARG A 132 13.97 6.82 -0.42
N SER A 133 14.32 6.49 0.83
CA SER A 133 14.45 5.09 1.27
C SER A 133 13.13 4.34 1.23
N THR A 134 12.01 5.01 1.47
CA THR A 134 10.68 4.42 1.34
C THR A 134 10.32 4.18 -0.13
N ILE A 135 10.59 5.12 -1.03
CA ILE A 135 10.38 4.92 -2.47
C ILE A 135 11.19 3.73 -3.00
N ASN A 136 12.49 3.67 -2.71
CA ASN A 136 13.33 2.54 -3.12
C ASN A 136 12.80 1.20 -2.59
N ARG A 137 12.36 1.17 -1.32
CA ARG A 137 11.77 -0.03 -0.73
C ARG A 137 10.44 -0.43 -1.37
N LEU A 138 9.63 0.54 -1.81
CA LEU A 138 8.40 0.26 -2.54
C LEU A 138 8.73 -0.38 -3.89
N LEU A 139 9.62 0.24 -4.69
CA LEU A 139 10.05 -0.27 -5.99
C LEU A 139 10.63 -1.69 -5.91
N VAL A 140 11.54 -1.95 -4.96
CA VAL A 140 12.15 -3.28 -4.78
C VAL A 140 11.09 -4.33 -4.45
N ARG A 141 10.16 -4.02 -3.53
CA ARG A 141 9.10 -4.95 -3.14
C ARG A 141 8.15 -5.26 -4.30
N THR A 142 7.83 -4.28 -5.12
CA THR A 142 6.94 -4.48 -6.27
C THR A 142 7.63 -5.17 -7.44
N ALA A 143 8.91 -4.87 -7.70
CA ALA A 143 9.69 -5.52 -8.75
C ALA A 143 9.85 -7.02 -8.48
N ALA A 144 10.10 -7.40 -7.21
CA ALA A 144 10.20 -8.81 -6.81
C ALA A 144 8.90 -9.61 -7.04
N VAL A 145 7.74 -8.95 -7.04
CA VAL A 145 6.45 -9.59 -7.32
C VAL A 145 6.19 -9.69 -8.84
N ALA A 146 6.68 -8.73 -9.62
CA ALA A 146 6.54 -8.73 -11.09
C ALA A 146 7.49 -9.74 -11.79
N GLY A 147 8.59 -10.13 -11.15
CA GLY A 147 9.57 -11.08 -11.69
C GLY A 147 9.15 -12.56 -11.67
N GLY A 148 7.89 -12.88 -11.35
CA GLY A 148 7.37 -14.25 -11.21
C GLY A 148 7.01 -14.93 -12.54
N GLY A 149 7.91 -14.89 -13.51
CA GLY A 149 7.87 -15.74 -14.71
C GLY A 149 9.06 -16.68 -14.67
N ASP A 150 9.04 -17.67 -13.78
CA ASP A 150 10.12 -18.65 -13.59
C ASP A 150 10.09 -19.80 -14.61
N ASP A 151 9.31 -19.70 -15.69
CA ASP A 151 9.45 -20.64 -16.79
C ASP A 151 10.62 -20.18 -17.67
N PRO A 152 11.73 -20.93 -17.73
CA PRO A 152 12.76 -20.65 -18.72
C PRO A 152 12.11 -20.72 -20.11
N PRO A 153 12.37 -19.76 -21.00
CA PRO A 153 11.83 -19.79 -22.35
C PRO A 153 12.17 -21.14 -22.99
N THR A 154 11.14 -21.92 -23.29
CA THR A 154 11.29 -23.36 -23.53
C THR A 154 11.87 -23.68 -24.92
N ALA A 155 12.15 -22.66 -25.75
CA ALA A 155 12.86 -22.81 -27.02
C ALA A 155 13.37 -21.44 -27.51
N LEU A 156 14.49 -20.96 -26.97
CA LEU A 156 15.17 -19.79 -27.53
C LEU A 156 15.71 -20.13 -28.93
N THR A 157 15.28 -19.41 -29.97
CA THR A 157 15.69 -19.70 -31.36
C THR A 157 16.78 -18.73 -31.83
N ILE A 158 16.68 -17.46 -31.44
CA ILE A 158 17.66 -16.42 -31.76
C ILE A 158 17.95 -15.66 -30.47
N ILE A 159 19.17 -15.79 -29.96
CA ILE A 159 19.55 -15.20 -28.67
C ILE A 159 20.30 -13.89 -28.91
N GLY A 160 19.75 -12.81 -28.39
CA GLY A 160 20.48 -11.57 -28.13
C GLY A 160 21.12 -11.62 -26.74
N VAL A 161 22.43 -11.40 -26.67
CA VAL A 161 23.18 -11.30 -25.40
C VAL A 161 23.75 -9.90 -25.29
N ASP A 162 23.49 -9.23 -24.18
CA ASP A 162 24.08 -7.94 -23.83
C ASP A 162 24.57 -7.93 -22.39
N ASP A 163 25.63 -7.17 -22.10
CA ASP A 163 26.19 -7.04 -20.76
C ASP A 163 26.04 -5.60 -20.26
N TRP A 164 25.54 -5.45 -19.04
CA TRP A 164 25.43 -4.16 -18.38
C TRP A 164 26.20 -4.15 -17.06
N ALA A 165 26.64 -2.98 -16.62
CA ALA A 165 27.35 -2.83 -15.35
C ALA A 165 26.54 -1.99 -14.36
N TRP A 166 26.35 -2.48 -13.13
CA TRP A 166 25.71 -1.70 -12.04
C TRP A 166 26.44 -0.39 -11.74
N LYS A 167 27.77 -0.43 -11.89
CA LYS A 167 28.70 0.69 -11.81
C LYS A 167 29.88 0.37 -12.72
N LYS A 168 30.39 1.36 -13.46
CA LYS A 168 31.53 1.16 -14.37
C LYS A 168 32.71 0.49 -13.65
N GLY A 169 33.17 -0.65 -14.18
CA GLY A 169 34.28 -1.44 -13.62
C GLY A 169 33.95 -2.27 -12.38
N GLN A 170 32.67 -2.59 -12.13
CA GLN A 170 32.21 -3.39 -10.98
C GLN A 170 31.35 -4.56 -11.46
N ARG A 171 30.37 -5.00 -10.66
CA ARG A 171 29.50 -6.15 -10.95
C ARG A 171 28.70 -5.94 -12.25
N TYR A 172 28.92 -6.83 -13.20
CA TYR A 172 28.16 -6.92 -14.44
C TYR A 172 26.91 -7.80 -14.25
N GLY A 173 25.88 -7.54 -15.04
CA GLY A 173 24.76 -8.44 -15.28
C GLY A 173 24.63 -8.67 -16.78
N THR A 174 24.13 -9.84 -17.15
CA THR A 174 23.89 -10.20 -18.56
C THR A 174 22.39 -10.18 -18.81
N LEU A 175 21.97 -9.50 -19.86
CA LEU A 175 20.63 -9.55 -20.41
C LEU A 175 20.62 -10.59 -21.52
N ILE A 176 19.67 -11.53 -21.44
CA ILE A 176 19.42 -12.55 -22.46
C ILE A 176 18.01 -12.30 -22.97
N VAL A 177 17.87 -12.15 -24.28
CA VAL A 177 16.59 -11.86 -24.95
C VAL A 177 16.40 -12.87 -26.09
N ASP A 178 15.20 -13.41 -26.23
CA ASP A 178 14.77 -14.12 -27.44
C ASP A 178 14.30 -13.07 -28.45
N LEU A 179 14.90 -13.05 -29.64
CA LEU A 179 14.67 -12.06 -30.69
C LEU A 179 13.65 -12.52 -31.75
#